data_AF-A0A3C2ARH6-F1
#
_entry.id   AF-A0A3C2ARH6-F1
#
_cell.length_a   1.000
_cell.length_b   1.000
_cell.length_c   1.000
_cell.angle_alpha   90.00
_cell.angle_beta   90.00
_cell.angle_gamma   90.00
#
_symmetry.space_group_name_H-M   'P 1'
#
loop_
_entity.id
_entity.type
_entity.pdbx_description
1 polymer ?
#
loop_
_entity_poly.entity_id
_entity_poly.type
_entity_poly.pdbx_seq_one_letter_code
_entity_poly.pdbx_strand_id
1 'polypeptide(L)' 'MSTNKKIMVTAALPYANGPIHIGHLAGCYLPSDIYVRYLRMRG' A
#
# COMPACT_ATOMS: atom_id res chain seq x y z
N MET A 1 -27.08 9.85 -2.98
CA MET A 1 -26.05 8.80 -2.87
C MET A 1 -24.78 9.42 -2.34
N SER A 2 -24.39 9.15 -1.09
CA SER A 2 -22.99 9.37 -0.69
C SER A 2 -22.17 8.28 -1.39
N THR A 3 -21.54 8.59 -2.51
CA THR A 3 -20.63 7.66 -3.20
C THR A 3 -19.32 7.59 -2.43
N ASN A 4 -19.35 6.96 -1.26
CA ASN A 4 -18.15 6.60 -0.52
C ASN A 4 -17.41 5.53 -1.34
N LYS A 5 -16.44 5.98 -2.16
CA LYS A 5 -15.74 5.16 -3.12
C LYS A 5 -14.75 4.27 -2.38
N LYS A 6 -15.09 2.99 -2.22
CA LYS A 6 -14.16 1.99 -1.65
C LYS A 6 -13.00 1.78 -2.60
N ILE A 7 -11.79 2.07 -2.14
CA ILE A 7 -10.55 1.91 -2.91
C ILE A 7 -9.78 0.73 -2.35
N MET A 8 -9.47 -0.24 -3.21
CA MET A 8 -8.60 -1.37 -2.88
C MET A 8 -7.18 -1.02 -3.30
N VAL A 9 -6.25 -1.06 -2.34
CA VAL A 9 -4.82 -0.86 -2.57
C VAL A 9 -4.11 -2.14 -2.17
N THR A 10 -3.25 -2.67 -3.05
CA THR A 10 -2.44 -3.85 -2.79
C THR A 10 -0.96 -3.54 -2.96
N ALA A 11 -0.15 -4.31 -2.26
CA ALA A 11 1.30 -4.31 -2.36
C ALA A 11 1.73 -5.62 -3.03
N ALA A 12 2.83 -5.60 -3.78
CA ALA A 12 3.43 -6.82 -4.31
C ALA A 12 3.76 -7.79 -3.17
N LEU A 13 3.39 -9.05 -3.34
CA LEU A 13 3.65 -10.10 -2.37
C LEU A 13 5.16 -10.40 -2.38
N PRO A 14 5.83 -10.40 -1.21
CA PRO A 14 7.23 -10.79 -1.16
C PRO A 14 7.33 -12.30 -1.39
N TYR A 15 8.40 -12.73 -2.05
CA TYR A 15 8.69 -14.15 -2.11
C TYR A 15 9.13 -14.66 -0.74
N ALA A 16 8.60 -15.80 -0.31
CA ALA A 16 8.81 -16.32 1.05
C ALA A 16 10.24 -16.84 1.30
N ASN A 17 11.02 -17.12 0.25
CA ASN A 17 12.30 -17.82 0.36
C ASN A 17 13.50 -16.88 0.57
N GLY A 18 13.28 -15.61 0.91
CA GLY A 18 14.37 -14.66 1.12
C GLY A 18 13.99 -13.52 2.07
N PRO A 19 14.99 -12.89 2.71
CA PRO A 19 14.76 -11.77 3.60
C PRO A 19 14.30 -10.53 2.82
N ILE A 20 13.49 -9.72 3.48
CA ILE A 20 13.07 -8.42 2.95
C ILE A 20 14.22 -7.41 3.18
N HIS A 21 14.64 -6.70 2.14
CA HIS A 21 15.61 -5.61 2.25
C HIS A 21 14.94 -4.23 2.03
N ILE A 22 15.69 -3.15 2.26
CA ILE A 22 15.17 -1.77 2.18
C ILE A 22 14.52 -1.44 0.83
N GLY A 23 15.05 -1.99 -0.27
CA GLY A 23 14.44 -1.84 -1.59
C GLY A 23 12.99 -2.36 -1.69
N HIS A 24 12.63 -3.45 -1.00
CA HIS A 24 11.24 -3.93 -0.96
C HIS A 24 10.33 -2.96 -0.19
N LEU A 25 10.82 -2.41 0.92
CA LEU A 25 10.10 -1.40 1.70
C LEU A 25 9.91 -0.12 0.88
N ALA A 26 10.98 0.43 0.33
CA ALA A 26 10.96 1.67 -0.43
C ALA A 26 10.17 1.55 -1.76
N GLY A 27 10.25 0.39 -2.43
CA GLY A 27 9.63 0.20 -3.74
C GLY A 27 8.14 -0.14 -3.69
N CYS A 28 7.71 -0.94 -2.70
CA CYS A 28 6.37 -1.51 -2.67
C CYS A 28 5.55 -1.05 -1.46
N TYR A 29 6.06 -1.26 -0.24
CA TYR A 29 5.26 -1.11 0.98
C TYR A 29 5.11 0.35 1.44
N LEU A 30 6.19 1.13 1.41
CA LEU A 30 6.18 2.53 1.82
C LEU A 30 5.26 3.39 0.95
N PRO A 31 5.33 3.36 -0.40
CA PRO A 31 4.43 4.16 -1.23
C PRO A 31 2.97 3.72 -1.11
N SER A 32 2.70 2.41 -0.98
CA SER A 32 1.33 1.91 -0.81
C SER A 32 0.74 2.31 0.55
N ASP A 33 1.52 2.29 1.63
CA ASP A 33 1.07 2.79 2.95
C ASP A 33 0.79 4.30 2.93
N ILE A 34 1.69 5.09 2.36
CA ILE A 34 1.50 6.55 2.21
C ILE A 34 0.19 6.83 1.44
N TYR A 35 -0.04 6.11 0.34
CA TYR A 35 -1.23 6.30 -0.48
C TYR A 35 -2.51 5.93 0.27
N VAL A 36 -2.52 4.80 1.00
CA VAL A 36 -3.69 4.41 1.82
C VAL A 36 -3.97 5.43 2.92
N ARG A 37 -2.94 5.94 3.60
CA ARG A 37 -3.11 7.01 4.61
C ARG A 37 -3.70 8.27 4.01
N TYR A 38 -3.17 8.70 2.86
CA TYR A 38 -3.71 9.83 2.12
C TYR A 38 -5.18 9.64 1.75
N LEU A 39 -5.56 8.46 1.24
CA LEU A 39 -6.95 8.16 0.88
C LEU A 39 -7.87 8.20 2.11
N ARG A 40 -7.47 7.57 3.23
CA ARG A 40 -8.22 7.59 4.49
C ARG A 40 -8.39 8.99 5.08
N MET A 41 -7.42 9.87 4.87
CA MET A 41 -7.52 11.28 5.27
C MET A 41 -8.46 12.09 4.35
N ARG A 42 -8.71 11.62 3.12
CA ARG A 42 -9.58 12.30 2.15
C ARG A 42 -11.04 11.83 2.14
N GLY A 43 -11.40 10.71 2.76
CA GLY A 43 -12.78 10.25 2.94
C GLY A 43 -12.96 8.75 2.94
#